data_AF-A0A0F6W3E1-F1
#
_entry.id   AF-A0A0F6W3E1-F1
#
_cell.length_a   1.000
_cell.length_b   1.000
_cell.length_c   1.000
_cell.angle_alpha   90.00
_cell.angle_beta   90.00
_cell.angle_gamma   90.00
#
_symmetry.space_group_name_H-M   'P 1'
#
loop_
_entity.id
_entity.type
_entity.pdbx_description
1 polymer ?
#
loop_
_entity_poly.entity_id
_entity_poly.type
_entity_poly.pdbx_seq_one_letter_code
_entity_poly.pdbx_strand_id
1 'polypeptide(L)'
;MARALRGPASNVHTRVMTPSRDHLTLGPLTFEIAEASISAQLDDPYWMTKYAPERAPPRVLWFVEVHAKPLVHDGEHWAPAASHAFHSAIRSWRELGEVRLAWTSRFDEETGEPNGNFYVFEHRDIPEASLSIRGSERSDFIVELRGKCDVGGSSEIDENVPFALVAAARFTEIVVHGSGADDAATLTARLAQHVALDELVAGELTRSGKLDDGTPCCRMSFAARR
;
A
#
# COMPACT_ATOMS: atom_id res chain seq x y z
N MET A 1 37.09 -0.11 -0.07
CA MET A 1 37.35 1.27 0.38
C MET A 1 36.28 2.13 -0.27
N ALA A 2 35.29 2.57 0.52
CA ALA A 2 34.00 3.09 0.07
C ALA A 2 34.12 4.29 -0.89
N ARG A 3 33.39 4.25 -2.01
CA ARG A 3 33.35 5.32 -3.00
C ARG A 3 32.09 6.15 -2.77
N ALA A 4 32.26 7.27 -2.09
CA ALA A 4 31.20 8.21 -1.77
C ALA A 4 30.53 8.76 -3.05
N LEU A 5 29.20 8.85 -3.02
CA LEU A 5 28.37 9.60 -3.96
C LEU A 5 28.74 11.11 -3.86
N ARG A 6 29.69 11.56 -4.67
CA ARG A 6 30.01 12.98 -4.86
C ARG A 6 30.03 13.31 -6.34
N GLY A 7 28.94 13.88 -6.84
CA GLY A 7 28.89 14.60 -8.12
C GLY A 7 29.40 16.04 -7.97
N PRO A 8 29.86 16.68 -9.06
CA PRO A 8 30.40 18.04 -9.01
C PRO A 8 29.30 19.09 -8.81
N ALA A 9 29.58 20.08 -7.96
CA ALA A 9 28.73 21.23 -7.74
C ALA A 9 28.67 22.12 -9.00
N SER A 10 27.54 22.09 -9.70
CA SER A 10 27.20 23.07 -10.74
C SER A 10 26.29 24.13 -10.15
N ASN A 11 26.67 25.40 -10.28
CA ASN A 11 25.83 26.55 -9.98
C ASN A 11 24.70 26.62 -11.02
N VAL A 12 23.60 25.93 -10.74
CA VAL A 12 22.36 26.04 -11.52
C VAL A 12 21.51 27.13 -10.87
N HIS A 13 21.13 28.14 -11.64
CA HIS A 13 20.02 29.03 -11.27
C HIS A 13 18.80 28.17 -10.94
N THR A 14 18.48 28.05 -9.65
CA THR A 14 17.29 27.32 -9.17
C THR A 14 16.07 28.11 -9.61
N ARG A 15 15.61 27.83 -10.83
CA ARG A 15 14.22 28.08 -11.20
C ARG A 15 13.41 27.31 -10.17
N VAL A 16 12.67 28.01 -9.32
CA VAL A 16 11.67 27.40 -8.43
C VAL A 16 10.62 26.80 -9.36
N MET A 17 10.88 25.59 -9.84
CA MET A 17 9.86 24.73 -10.41
C MET A 17 8.96 24.42 -9.23
N THR A 18 7.74 24.94 -9.24
CA THR A 18 6.69 24.41 -8.39
C THR A 18 6.66 22.91 -8.70
N PRO A 19 7.06 22.03 -7.75
CA PRO A 19 7.12 20.61 -8.07
C PRO A 19 5.72 20.16 -8.49
N SER A 20 5.65 19.21 -9.42
CA SER A 20 4.45 18.41 -9.56
C SER A 20 4.01 17.98 -8.17
N ARG A 21 2.71 18.12 -7.86
CA ARG A 21 2.19 17.78 -6.52
C ARG A 21 2.55 16.34 -6.13
N ASP A 22 2.69 15.47 -7.13
CA ASP A 22 3.03 14.07 -6.94
C ASP A 22 4.50 13.81 -7.24
N HIS A 23 5.23 13.32 -6.23
CA HIS A 23 6.63 12.95 -6.35
C HIS A 23 7.05 11.97 -5.25
N LEU A 24 8.12 11.23 -5.51
CA LEU A 24 8.85 10.42 -4.53
C LEU A 24 10.31 10.86 -4.54
N THR A 25 10.87 11.18 -3.37
CA THR A 25 12.31 11.35 -3.18
C THR A 25 12.88 10.12 -2.49
N LEU A 26 14.02 9.62 -2.99
CA LEU A 26 14.81 8.55 -2.38
C LEU A 26 16.28 9.00 -2.33
N GLY A 27 16.76 9.35 -1.14
CA GLY A 27 18.04 10.03 -0.99
C GLY A 27 18.10 11.31 -1.86
N PRO A 28 19.08 11.44 -2.76
CA PRO A 28 19.19 12.60 -3.65
C PRO A 28 18.29 12.50 -4.91
N LEU A 29 17.69 11.35 -5.17
CA LEU A 29 16.91 11.11 -6.39
C LEU A 29 15.46 11.57 -6.21
N THR A 30 14.86 12.06 -7.29
CA THR A 30 13.44 12.44 -7.34
C THR A 30 12.79 11.73 -8.51
N PHE A 31 11.65 11.10 -8.24
CA PHE A 31 10.86 10.35 -9.20
C PHE A 31 9.47 10.98 -9.30
N GLU A 32 8.93 11.01 -10.52
CA GLU A 32 7.52 11.32 -10.74
C GLU A 32 6.67 10.09 -10.36
N ILE A 33 5.51 10.30 -9.75
CA ILE A 33 4.57 9.21 -9.45
C ILE A 33 3.83 8.80 -10.73
N ALA A 34 3.78 7.49 -10.99
CA ALA A 34 2.98 6.90 -12.06
C ALA A 34 1.55 6.62 -11.58
N GLU A 35 1.42 6.02 -10.40
CA GLU A 35 0.16 5.59 -9.82
C GLU A 35 0.23 5.61 -8.30
N ALA A 36 -0.88 5.95 -7.66
CA ALA A 36 -1.08 5.75 -6.23
C ALA A 36 -2.52 5.29 -5.97
N SER A 37 -2.67 4.26 -5.15
CA SER A 37 -3.95 3.64 -4.87
C SER A 37 -4.14 3.38 -3.38
N ILE A 38 -5.41 3.37 -2.96
CA ILE A 38 -5.82 2.89 -1.65
C ILE A 38 -6.87 1.80 -1.89
N SER A 39 -6.67 0.63 -1.32
CA SER A 39 -7.61 -0.49 -1.41
C SER A 39 -7.78 -1.13 -0.05
N ALA A 40 -8.67 -2.12 0.05
CA ALA A 40 -8.72 -2.96 1.23
C ALA A 40 -9.09 -4.39 0.87
N GLN A 41 -8.80 -5.32 1.78
CA GLN A 41 -9.30 -6.68 1.70
C GLN A 41 -9.95 -7.13 3.01
N LEU A 42 -10.87 -8.07 2.90
CA LEU A 42 -11.41 -8.83 4.02
C LEU A 42 -11.26 -10.31 3.71
N ASP A 43 -10.41 -10.97 4.47
CA ASP A 43 -10.10 -12.38 4.29
C ASP A 43 -11.24 -13.29 4.73
N ASP A 44 -11.29 -14.48 4.14
CA ASP A 44 -12.29 -15.49 4.45
C ASP A 44 -12.04 -16.11 5.85
N PRO A 45 -13.04 -16.15 6.75
CA PRO A 45 -12.91 -16.78 8.05
C PRO A 45 -12.43 -18.23 8.01
N TYR A 46 -12.83 -19.01 7.00
CA TYR A 46 -12.38 -20.39 6.86
C TYR A 46 -10.87 -20.44 6.55
N TRP A 47 -10.39 -19.58 5.64
CA TRP A 47 -8.95 -19.50 5.31
C TRP A 47 -8.13 -19.13 6.55
N MET A 48 -8.55 -18.10 7.28
CA MET A 48 -7.85 -17.64 8.47
C MET A 48 -7.81 -18.75 9.53
N THR A 49 -8.93 -19.41 9.80
CA THR A 49 -8.99 -20.50 10.80
C THR A 49 -8.10 -21.68 10.42
N LYS A 50 -7.98 -21.99 9.14
CA LYS A 50 -7.27 -23.18 8.67
C LYS A 50 -5.78 -22.97 8.46
N TYR A 51 -5.41 -21.85 7.84
CA TYR A 51 -4.05 -21.60 7.35
C TYR A 51 -3.29 -20.57 8.19
N ALA A 52 -3.99 -19.81 9.04
CA ALA A 52 -3.38 -18.85 9.96
C ALA A 52 -4.12 -18.82 11.31
N PRO A 53 -4.32 -19.98 11.99
CA PRO A 53 -5.15 -20.10 13.19
C PRO A 53 -4.68 -19.24 14.37
N GLU A 54 -3.41 -18.84 14.38
CA GLU A 54 -2.81 -17.95 15.37
C GLU A 54 -3.15 -16.47 15.17
N ARG A 55 -3.69 -16.10 14.00
CA ARG A 55 -4.04 -14.71 13.70
C ARG A 55 -5.39 -14.33 14.30
N ALA A 56 -5.55 -13.03 14.52
CA ALA A 56 -6.83 -12.44 14.91
C ALA A 56 -7.94 -12.78 13.89
N PRO A 57 -9.22 -12.80 14.31
CA PRO A 57 -10.34 -12.99 13.39
C PRO A 57 -10.29 -11.99 12.24
N PRO A 58 -10.87 -12.32 11.06
CA PRO A 58 -10.80 -11.46 9.89
C PRO A 58 -11.26 -10.04 10.18
N ARG A 59 -10.44 -9.09 9.77
CA ARG A 59 -10.72 -7.65 9.82
C ARG A 59 -10.33 -7.06 8.48
N VAL A 60 -10.89 -5.90 8.17
CA VAL A 60 -10.48 -5.17 6.96
C VAL A 60 -9.02 -4.76 7.11
N LEU A 61 -8.21 -5.14 6.13
CA LEU A 61 -6.83 -4.75 5.97
C LEU A 61 -6.76 -3.74 4.82
N TRP A 62 -6.35 -2.51 5.13
CA TRP A 62 -6.22 -1.43 4.16
C TRP A 62 -4.81 -1.43 3.57
N PHE A 63 -4.71 -1.13 2.28
CA PHE A 63 -3.45 -1.03 1.56
C PHE A 63 -3.29 0.36 0.97
N VAL A 64 -2.08 0.90 1.06
CA VAL A 64 -1.62 2.03 0.28
C VAL A 64 -0.50 1.54 -0.60
N GLU A 65 -0.60 1.79 -1.91
CA GLU A 65 0.42 1.45 -2.89
C GLU A 65 0.76 2.68 -3.73
N VAL A 66 2.05 2.93 -3.92
CA VAL A 66 2.56 4.05 -4.71
C VAL A 66 3.66 3.55 -5.63
N HIS A 67 3.49 3.78 -6.93
CA HIS A 67 4.43 3.39 -7.97
C HIS A 67 5.01 4.64 -8.64
N ALA A 68 6.33 4.74 -8.70
CA ALA A 68 7.02 5.78 -9.44
C ALA A 68 7.21 5.40 -10.92
N LYS A 69 7.32 6.42 -11.78
CA LYS A 69 7.74 6.26 -13.16
C LYS A 69 9.21 5.81 -13.22
N PRO A 70 9.58 5.01 -14.23
CA PRO A 70 10.96 4.57 -14.39
C PRO A 70 11.89 5.76 -14.67
N LEU A 71 13.03 5.80 -13.99
CA LEU A 71 14.15 6.70 -14.25
C LEU A 71 15.36 5.86 -14.71
N VAL A 72 16.19 6.41 -15.60
CA VAL A 72 17.51 5.83 -15.89
C VAL A 72 18.55 6.48 -14.97
N HIS A 73 19.20 5.67 -14.14
CA HIS A 73 20.29 6.09 -13.26
C HIS A 73 21.44 5.08 -13.35
N ASP A 74 22.66 5.56 -13.56
CA ASP A 74 23.85 4.72 -13.76
C ASP A 74 23.72 3.60 -14.81
N GLY A 75 22.90 3.83 -15.84
CA GLY A 75 22.66 2.88 -16.93
C GLY A 75 21.59 1.83 -16.63
N GLU A 76 20.96 1.88 -15.46
CA GLU A 76 19.90 0.97 -15.04
C GLU A 76 18.54 1.67 -14.98
N HIS A 77 17.46 0.91 -15.16
CA HIS A 77 16.09 1.40 -15.03
C HIS A 77 15.59 1.18 -13.61
N TRP A 78 15.22 2.26 -12.94
CA TRP A 78 14.74 2.27 -11.56
C TRP A 78 13.28 2.68 -11.55
N ALA A 79 12.39 1.84 -11.00
CA ALA A 79 10.99 2.19 -10.80
C ALA A 79 10.58 1.89 -9.34
N PRO A 80 10.86 2.84 -8.41
CA PRO A 80 10.53 2.62 -7.02
C PRO A 80 9.04 2.38 -6.78
N ALA A 81 8.71 1.50 -5.85
CA ALA A 81 7.35 1.39 -5.33
C ALA A 81 7.38 1.33 -3.80
N ALA A 82 6.39 1.93 -3.15
CA ALA A 82 6.21 1.87 -1.71
C ALA A 82 4.81 1.33 -1.41
N SER A 83 4.72 0.42 -0.44
CA SER A 83 3.44 -0.08 0.03
C SER A 83 3.39 -0.20 1.55
N HIS A 84 2.19 -0.04 2.10
CA HIS A 84 1.89 -0.18 3.52
C HIS A 84 0.52 -0.82 3.68
N ALA A 85 0.43 -1.83 4.56
CA ALA A 85 -0.81 -2.47 4.93
C ALA A 85 -1.12 -2.18 6.41
N PHE A 86 -2.37 -1.87 6.73
CA PHE A 86 -2.76 -1.54 8.11
C PHE A 86 -4.19 -1.93 8.45
N HIS A 87 -4.38 -2.25 9.72
CA HIS A 87 -5.71 -2.39 10.30
C HIS A 87 -6.16 -1.06 10.92
N SER A 88 -7.42 -0.70 10.70
CA SER A 88 -8.04 0.46 11.34
C SER A 88 -9.53 0.23 11.51
N ALA A 89 -10.13 0.87 12.52
CA ALA A 89 -11.56 0.80 12.80
C ALA A 89 -12.42 1.68 11.86
N ILE A 90 -11.94 1.87 10.62
CA ILE A 90 -12.60 2.66 9.57
C ILE A 90 -13.93 1.98 9.21
N ARG A 91 -15.01 2.74 9.33
CA ARG A 91 -16.36 2.26 8.99
C ARG A 91 -16.80 2.77 7.62
N SER A 92 -16.30 3.90 7.16
CA SER A 92 -16.50 4.40 5.79
C SER A 92 -15.16 4.64 5.12
N TRP A 93 -15.02 4.27 3.85
CA TRP A 93 -13.80 4.56 3.09
C TRP A 93 -13.50 6.06 3.03
N ARG A 94 -14.47 6.96 3.29
CA ARG A 94 -14.22 8.41 3.39
C ARG A 94 -13.40 8.80 4.63
N GLU A 95 -13.49 8.02 5.70
CA GLU A 95 -12.71 8.24 6.95
C GLU A 95 -11.20 8.00 6.73
N LEU A 96 -10.81 7.40 5.60
CA LEU A 96 -9.40 7.35 5.17
C LEU A 96 -8.76 8.74 5.17
N GLY A 97 -9.51 9.80 4.87
CA GLY A 97 -9.02 11.18 4.80
C GLY A 97 -8.56 11.78 6.14
N GLU A 98 -8.66 11.02 7.24
CA GLU A 98 -8.21 11.41 8.57
C GLU A 98 -7.10 10.50 9.14
N VAL A 99 -6.69 9.48 8.37
CA VAL A 99 -5.73 8.47 8.84
C VAL A 99 -4.34 9.07 9.02
N ARG A 100 -3.77 8.82 10.20
CA ARG A 100 -2.38 9.13 10.55
C ARG A 100 -1.80 7.95 11.31
N LEU A 101 -0.75 7.36 10.74
CA LEU A 101 -0.05 6.22 11.31
C LEU A 101 1.44 6.53 11.37
N ALA A 102 2.12 5.96 12.34
CA ALA A 102 3.56 5.97 12.41
C ALA A 102 4.04 4.67 13.04
N TRP A 103 5.16 4.15 12.54
CA TRP A 103 5.81 2.98 13.10
C TRP A 103 7.31 3.22 13.19
N THR A 104 7.91 2.59 14.20
CA THR A 104 9.35 2.66 14.50
C THR A 104 9.97 1.26 14.58
N SER A 105 9.24 0.24 14.10
CA SER A 105 9.68 -1.15 14.03
C SER A 105 9.44 -1.68 12.63
N ARG A 106 10.34 -2.54 12.15
CA ARG A 106 10.23 -3.20 10.85
C ARG A 106 9.00 -4.09 10.74
N PHE A 107 8.66 -4.76 11.83
CA PHE A 107 7.54 -5.70 11.90
C PHE A 107 6.48 -5.18 12.85
N ASP A 108 5.23 -5.43 12.48
CA ASP A 108 4.07 -5.21 13.35
C ASP A 108 4.12 -6.24 14.50
N GLU A 109 3.93 -5.75 15.74
CA GLU A 109 4.10 -6.58 16.94
C GLU A 109 2.99 -7.64 17.10
N GLU A 110 1.80 -7.38 16.55
CA GLU A 110 0.64 -8.29 16.66
C GLU A 110 0.73 -9.41 15.62
N THR A 111 1.12 -9.08 14.39
CA THR A 111 1.08 -9.99 13.23
C THR A 111 2.44 -10.57 12.87
N GLY A 112 3.54 -9.92 13.25
CA GLY A 112 4.90 -10.27 12.84
C GLY A 112 5.20 -9.96 11.37
N GLU A 113 4.26 -9.37 10.64
CA GLU A 113 4.41 -9.00 9.23
C GLU A 113 5.16 -7.66 9.07
N PRO A 114 5.84 -7.42 7.93
CA PRO A 114 6.46 -6.12 7.66
C PRO A 114 5.44 -4.98 7.71
N ASN A 115 5.76 -3.90 8.42
CA ASN A 115 4.90 -2.72 8.47
C ASN A 115 4.76 -2.08 7.08
N GLY A 116 5.84 -2.00 6.31
CA GLY A 116 5.77 -1.49 4.94
C GLY A 116 6.88 -2.06 4.09
N ASN A 117 6.70 -1.98 2.78
CA ASN A 117 7.65 -2.48 1.80
C ASN A 117 8.07 -1.35 0.86
N PHE A 118 9.33 -1.39 0.47
CA PHE A 118 9.89 -0.53 -0.56
C PHE A 118 10.55 -1.43 -1.61
N TYR A 119 10.23 -1.19 -2.87
CA TYR A 119 10.79 -1.89 -4.02
C TYR A 119 11.60 -0.91 -4.85
N VAL A 120 12.78 -1.34 -5.28
CA VAL A 120 13.60 -0.64 -6.30
C VAL A 120 14.13 -1.67 -7.31
N PHE A 121 14.64 -2.79 -6.78
CA PHE A 121 14.99 -4.00 -7.52
C PHE A 121 14.57 -5.28 -6.77
N GLU A 122 14.71 -5.22 -5.45
CA GLU A 122 14.22 -6.23 -4.52
C GLU A 122 13.24 -5.59 -3.53
N HIS A 123 12.34 -6.41 -2.98
CA HIS A 123 11.49 -5.99 -1.87
C HIS A 123 12.32 -5.89 -0.60
N ARG A 124 12.27 -4.73 0.04
CA ARG A 124 12.90 -4.46 1.33
C ARG A 124 11.91 -3.83 2.27
N ASP A 125 12.05 -4.13 3.55
CA ASP A 125 11.13 -3.62 4.57
C ASP A 125 11.40 -2.14 4.87
N ILE A 126 10.36 -1.42 5.29
CA ILE A 126 10.43 -0.04 5.78
C ILE A 126 10.50 -0.09 7.32
N PRO A 127 11.69 0.02 7.94
CA PRO A 127 11.86 -0.09 9.39
C PRO A 127 11.14 0.99 10.19
N GLU A 128 11.05 2.21 9.66
CA GLU A 128 10.36 3.32 10.30
C GLU A 128 9.74 4.23 9.25
N ALA A 129 8.50 4.65 9.49
CA ALA A 129 7.84 5.64 8.65
C ALA A 129 6.64 6.28 9.35
N SER A 130 6.11 7.31 8.70
CA SER A 130 4.83 7.92 9.01
C SER A 130 4.01 8.03 7.74
N LEU A 131 2.74 7.62 7.84
CA LEU A 131 1.72 7.73 6.80
C LEU A 131 0.68 8.75 7.24
N SER A 132 0.35 9.68 6.36
CA SER A 132 -0.81 10.57 6.50
C SER A 132 -1.64 10.51 5.24
N ILE A 133 -2.92 10.21 5.40
CA ILE A 133 -3.92 10.29 4.33
C ILE A 133 -4.82 11.46 4.67
N ARG A 134 -5.03 12.38 3.73
CA ARG A 134 -5.76 13.63 3.96
C ARG A 134 -6.74 13.95 2.87
N GLY A 135 -7.88 14.49 3.30
CA GLY A 135 -8.94 14.98 2.43
C GLY A 135 -9.67 13.84 1.73
N SER A 136 -10.83 14.15 1.18
CA SER A 136 -11.49 13.28 0.21
C SER A 136 -12.28 14.16 -0.76
N GLU A 137 -11.85 14.22 -2.01
CA GLU A 137 -12.70 14.72 -3.09
C GLU A 137 -13.08 13.53 -3.97
N ARG A 138 -14.38 13.19 -3.97
CA ARG A 138 -14.96 12.05 -4.70
C ARG A 138 -14.42 10.68 -4.27
N SER A 139 -13.20 10.33 -4.65
CA SER A 139 -12.50 9.09 -4.25
C SER A 139 -10.97 9.29 -4.22
N ASP A 140 -10.52 10.53 -4.31
CA ASP A 140 -9.10 10.88 -4.35
C ASP A 140 -8.67 11.48 -3.01
N PHE A 141 -7.51 11.03 -2.54
CA PHE A 141 -6.91 11.35 -1.26
C PHE A 141 -5.49 11.87 -1.48
N ILE A 142 -5.00 12.74 -0.60
CA ILE A 142 -3.57 13.06 -0.56
C ILE A 142 -2.89 12.10 0.41
N VAL A 143 -1.98 11.29 -0.11
CA VAL A 143 -1.12 10.40 0.66
C VAL A 143 0.25 11.03 0.81
N GLU A 144 0.71 11.11 2.05
CA GLU A 144 2.09 11.44 2.39
C GLU A 144 2.70 10.28 3.17
N LEU A 145 3.78 9.70 2.65
CA LEU A 145 4.54 8.66 3.34
C LEU A 145 6.01 9.09 3.44
N ARG A 146 6.56 9.07 4.65
CA ARG A 146 7.94 9.53 4.91
C ARG A 146 8.62 8.59 5.88
N GLY A 147 9.86 8.22 5.60
CA GLY A 147 10.59 7.29 6.45
C GLY A 147 11.99 6.99 5.95
N LYS A 148 12.48 5.82 6.32
CA LYS A 148 13.73 5.25 5.83
C LYS A 148 13.47 3.85 5.29
N CYS A 149 14.18 3.47 4.24
CA CYS A 149 14.10 2.14 3.67
C CYS A 149 15.50 1.62 3.35
N ASP A 150 15.63 0.29 3.28
CA ASP A 150 16.84 -0.34 2.77
C ASP A 150 16.72 -0.47 1.24
N VAL A 151 17.76 -0.13 0.49
CA VAL A 151 17.76 -0.18 -0.98
C VAL A 151 18.82 -1.18 -1.44
N GLY A 152 18.38 -2.24 -2.11
CA GLY A 152 19.27 -3.19 -2.78
C GLY A 152 19.35 -2.86 -4.27
N GLY A 153 20.54 -2.53 -4.77
CA GLY A 153 20.81 -2.26 -6.20
C GLY A 153 22.22 -2.65 -6.65
N SER A 154 23.03 -3.25 -5.79
CA SER A 154 24.38 -3.75 -6.10
C SER A 154 24.73 -4.95 -5.21
N SER A 155 26.00 -5.38 -5.18
CA SER A 155 26.48 -6.37 -4.19
C SER A 155 26.39 -5.88 -2.73
N GLU A 156 26.10 -4.59 -2.52
CA GLU A 156 25.93 -3.97 -1.22
C GLU A 156 24.51 -3.38 -1.08
N ILE A 157 23.97 -3.45 0.14
CA ILE A 157 22.67 -2.87 0.52
C ILE A 157 22.94 -1.50 1.13
N ASP A 158 22.31 -0.46 0.58
CA ASP A 158 22.27 0.85 1.23
C ASP A 158 21.17 0.84 2.28
N GLU A 159 21.54 0.78 3.54
CA GLU A 159 20.59 0.77 4.65
C GLU A 159 20.13 2.18 5.03
N ASN A 160 18.90 2.29 5.54
CA ASN A 160 18.36 3.52 6.12
C ASN A 160 18.34 4.74 5.16
N VAL A 161 18.14 4.50 3.87
CA VAL A 161 18.02 5.56 2.86
C VAL A 161 16.73 6.36 3.14
N PRO A 162 16.81 7.69 3.35
CA PRO A 162 15.63 8.48 3.60
C PRO A 162 14.77 8.57 2.35
N PHE A 163 13.46 8.41 2.52
CA PHE A 163 12.50 8.62 1.46
C PHE A 163 11.32 9.49 1.93
N ALA A 164 10.70 10.17 0.97
CA ALA A 164 9.46 10.89 1.18
C ALA A 164 8.66 10.86 -0.10
N LEU A 165 7.36 10.65 -0.01
CA LEU A 165 6.45 10.77 -1.13
C LEU A 165 5.22 11.59 -0.75
N VAL A 166 4.70 12.28 -1.77
CA VAL A 166 3.40 12.93 -1.76
C VAL A 166 2.71 12.51 -3.04
N ALA A 167 1.48 12.01 -2.96
CA ALA A 167 0.73 11.57 -4.13
C ALA A 167 -0.78 11.76 -3.95
N ALA A 168 -1.48 12.10 -5.04
CA ALA A 168 -2.91 11.89 -5.15
C ALA A 168 -3.19 10.39 -5.35
N ALA A 169 -3.71 9.73 -4.31
CA ALA A 169 -4.06 8.33 -4.33
C ALA A 169 -5.57 8.13 -4.47
N ARG A 170 -5.97 7.20 -5.32
CA ARG A 170 -7.39 6.89 -5.56
C ARG A 170 -7.82 5.69 -4.73
N PHE A 171 -8.94 5.80 -4.02
CA PHE A 171 -9.62 4.63 -3.48
C PHE A 171 -10.21 3.79 -4.63
N THR A 172 -9.82 2.53 -4.70
CA THR A 172 -10.20 1.62 -5.78
C THR A 172 -11.37 0.74 -5.36
N GLU A 173 -11.14 -0.16 -4.40
CA GLU A 173 -12.10 -1.16 -3.98
C GLU A 173 -11.78 -1.77 -2.60
N ILE A 174 -12.78 -2.42 -2.02
CA ILE A 174 -12.61 -3.42 -0.98
C ILE A 174 -12.88 -4.80 -1.59
N VAL A 175 -11.93 -5.71 -1.52
CA VAL A 175 -12.07 -7.10 -1.99
C VAL A 175 -12.46 -7.99 -0.81
N VAL A 176 -13.56 -8.70 -0.94
CA VAL A 176 -14.00 -9.67 0.08
C VAL A 176 -13.78 -11.07 -0.45
N HIS A 177 -12.97 -11.85 0.27
CA HIS A 177 -12.70 -13.24 -0.04
C HIS A 177 -13.71 -14.16 0.63
N GLY A 178 -13.97 -15.30 -0.02
CA GLY A 178 -14.84 -16.34 0.50
C GLY A 178 -14.50 -17.72 -0.07
N SER A 179 -15.12 -18.74 0.51
CA SER A 179 -14.85 -20.13 0.13
C SER A 179 -16.06 -21.04 0.17
N GLY A 180 -15.93 -22.20 -0.48
CA GLY A 180 -16.93 -23.25 -0.48
C GLY A 180 -18.28 -22.77 -1.01
N ALA A 181 -19.27 -22.75 -0.12
CA ALA A 181 -20.65 -22.39 -0.41
C ALA A 181 -20.94 -20.88 -0.34
N ASP A 182 -19.95 -20.04 -0.02
CA ASP A 182 -20.12 -18.59 0.03
C ASP A 182 -20.73 -18.06 -1.28
N ASP A 183 -21.73 -17.20 -1.14
CA ASP A 183 -22.42 -16.49 -2.21
C ASP A 183 -22.33 -14.97 -2.01
N ALA A 184 -22.86 -14.21 -2.97
CA ALA A 184 -22.79 -12.74 -2.94
C ALA A 184 -23.46 -12.14 -1.69
N ALA A 185 -24.57 -12.73 -1.23
CA ALA A 185 -25.26 -12.28 -0.03
C ALA A 185 -24.40 -12.49 1.23
N THR A 186 -23.74 -13.64 1.32
CA THR A 186 -22.83 -13.99 2.42
C THR A 186 -21.63 -13.04 2.48
N LEU A 187 -20.99 -12.76 1.34
CA LEU A 187 -19.86 -11.82 1.28
C LEU A 187 -20.28 -10.39 1.62
N THR A 188 -21.45 -9.95 1.16
CA THR A 188 -22.02 -8.63 1.49
C THR A 188 -22.30 -8.51 2.98
N ALA A 189 -22.96 -9.52 3.57
CA ALA A 189 -23.27 -9.53 5.01
C ALA A 189 -22.01 -9.59 5.87
N ARG A 190 -20.96 -10.26 5.40
CA ARG A 190 -19.64 -10.28 6.06
C ARG A 190 -19.04 -8.88 6.06
N LEU A 191 -18.97 -8.22 4.91
CA LEU A 191 -18.41 -6.86 4.81
C LEU A 191 -19.18 -5.83 5.65
N ALA A 192 -20.51 -5.93 5.69
CA ALA A 192 -21.39 -5.04 6.46
C ALA A 192 -21.10 -5.02 7.97
N GLN A 193 -20.42 -6.04 8.50
CA GLN A 193 -20.00 -6.08 9.91
C GLN A 193 -18.80 -5.15 10.18
N HIS A 194 -18.06 -4.78 9.14
CA HIS A 194 -16.83 -4.00 9.24
C HIS A 194 -16.99 -2.59 8.67
N VAL A 195 -17.66 -2.43 7.53
CA VAL A 195 -17.83 -1.13 6.86
C VAL A 195 -19.28 -0.89 6.44
N ALA A 196 -19.66 0.38 6.41
CA ALA A 196 -20.93 0.85 5.91
C ALA A 196 -20.99 0.68 4.38
N LEU A 197 -22.11 0.12 3.89
CA LEU A 197 -22.25 -0.27 2.48
C LEU A 197 -23.00 0.76 1.63
N ASP A 198 -23.57 1.79 2.25
CA ASP A 198 -24.33 2.86 1.59
C ASP A 198 -23.50 3.60 0.54
N GLU A 199 -22.19 3.67 0.75
CA GLU A 199 -21.24 4.35 -0.13
C GLU A 199 -20.50 3.42 -1.09
N LEU A 200 -20.88 2.15 -1.11
CA LEU A 200 -20.25 1.11 -1.93
C LEU A 200 -21.24 0.54 -2.95
N VAL A 201 -20.67 0.01 -4.03
CA VAL A 201 -21.37 -0.74 -5.07
C VAL A 201 -20.69 -2.10 -5.19
N ALA A 202 -21.45 -3.18 -4.95
CA ALA A 202 -20.97 -4.53 -5.11
C ALA A 202 -20.79 -4.86 -6.60
N GLY A 203 -19.65 -5.49 -6.92
CA GLY A 203 -19.37 -6.10 -8.21
C GLY A 203 -19.95 -7.51 -8.32
N GLU A 204 -19.55 -8.23 -9.38
CA GLU A 204 -19.96 -9.62 -9.58
C GLU A 204 -19.16 -10.59 -8.69
N LEU A 205 -19.83 -11.61 -8.18
CA LEU A 205 -19.18 -12.73 -7.50
C LEU A 205 -18.34 -13.51 -8.52
N THR A 206 -17.02 -13.52 -8.32
CA THR A 206 -16.10 -14.31 -9.14
C THR A 206 -15.71 -15.56 -8.38
N ARG A 207 -15.83 -16.73 -9.04
CA ARG A 207 -15.32 -18.01 -8.53
C ARG A 207 -14.06 -18.36 -9.29
N SER A 208 -12.95 -18.58 -8.58
CA SER A 208 -11.66 -18.86 -9.20
C SER A 208 -10.78 -19.69 -8.30
N GLY A 209 -10.21 -20.76 -8.85
CA GLY A 209 -9.24 -21.58 -8.15
C GLY A 209 -9.83 -22.42 -7.01
N LYS A 210 -8.91 -23.05 -6.29
CA LYS A 210 -9.17 -23.86 -5.09
C LYS A 210 -8.02 -23.64 -4.13
N LEU A 211 -8.30 -23.78 -2.84
CA LEU A 211 -7.28 -23.91 -1.82
C LEU A 211 -6.57 -25.27 -1.93
N ASP A 212 -5.49 -25.44 -1.17
CA ASP A 212 -4.69 -26.67 -1.12
C ASP A 212 -5.51 -27.91 -0.71
N ASP A 213 -6.60 -27.71 0.02
CA ASP A 213 -7.51 -28.79 0.44
C ASP A 213 -8.62 -29.09 -0.58
N GLY A 214 -8.61 -28.42 -1.74
CA GLY A 214 -9.61 -28.54 -2.79
C GLY A 214 -10.86 -27.67 -2.61
N THR A 215 -10.97 -26.89 -1.53
CA THR A 215 -12.10 -25.99 -1.28
C THR A 215 -12.15 -24.90 -2.36
N PRO A 216 -13.28 -24.72 -3.06
CA PRO A 216 -13.42 -23.64 -4.05
C PRO A 216 -13.26 -22.25 -3.43
N CYS A 217 -12.59 -21.35 -4.14
CA CYS A 217 -12.46 -19.95 -3.72
C CYS A 217 -13.41 -19.05 -4.51
N CYS A 218 -13.87 -17.98 -3.86
CA CYS A 218 -14.59 -16.89 -4.51
C CYS A 218 -14.16 -15.55 -3.94
N ARG A 219 -14.48 -14.48 -4.68
CA ARG A 219 -14.29 -13.11 -4.22
C ARG A 219 -15.34 -12.19 -4.82
N MET A 220 -15.55 -11.06 -4.16
CA MET A 220 -16.39 -9.98 -4.68
C MET A 220 -15.78 -8.64 -4.31
N SER A 221 -15.73 -7.74 -5.29
CA SER A 221 -15.22 -6.38 -5.14
C SER A 221 -16.34 -5.41 -4.74
N PHE A 222 -16.00 -4.39 -3.95
CA PHE A 222 -16.89 -3.31 -3.56
C PHE A 222 -16.19 -1.98 -3.85
N ALA A 223 -16.65 -1.27 -4.87
CA ALA A 223 -16.07 0.01 -5.29
C ALA A 223 -16.88 1.19 -4.74
N ALA A 224 -16.27 2.38 -4.70
CA ALA A 224 -16.98 3.59 -4.31
C ALA A 224 -18.16 3.88 -5.24
N ARG A 225 -19.29 4.27 -4.62
CA ARG A 225 -20.46 4.78 -5.35
C ARG A 225 -20.12 6.15 -5.95
N ARG A 226 -20.34 6.28 -7.26
CA ARG A 226 -20.10 7.52 -8.02
C ARG A 226 -21.13 8.60 -7.71
#